data_AF-A0A101GMZ2-F1
#
_entry.id   AF-A0A101GMZ2-F1
#
_cell.length_a   1.000
_cell.length_b   1.000
_cell.length_c   1.000
_cell.angle_alpha   90.00
_cell.angle_beta   90.00
_cell.angle_gamma   90.00
#
_symmetry.space_group_name_H-M   'P 1'
#
loop_
_entity.id
_entity.type
_entity.pdbx_description
1 polymer ?
#
loop_
_entity_poly.entity_id
_entity_poly.type
_entity_poly.pdbx_seq_one_letter_code
_entity_poly.pdbx_strand_id
1 'polypeptide(L)'
;MRRWSTGDASPTELLEHLNLLDDRRLTNATVLLFGKQPQRFLISSEIKCAHFHGMEVAKPIPSYQVYKGTVFDLVDAAVDFVLSKIALSVGTREAGPQAPVRYEIPKEVVAEAIVNAVAHRDYT
;
A
#
# COMPACT_ATOMS: atom_id res chain seq x y z
N MET A 1 -33.62 18.38 -8.27
CA MET A 1 -32.19 18.76 -8.22
C MET A 1 -31.77 18.83 -6.75
N ARG A 2 -31.06 17.82 -6.22
CA ARG A 2 -30.46 17.88 -4.88
C ARG A 2 -29.07 18.51 -5.01
N ARG A 3 -28.91 19.69 -4.43
CA ARG A 3 -27.65 20.44 -4.32
C ARG A 3 -26.84 19.82 -3.18
N TRP A 4 -25.67 19.25 -3.47
CA TRP A 4 -24.63 19.09 -2.46
C TRP A 4 -23.78 20.35 -2.52
N SER A 5 -23.73 21.14 -1.44
CA SER A 5 -22.69 22.14 -1.27
C SER A 5 -21.45 21.41 -0.78
N THR A 6 -20.47 21.19 -1.65
CA THR A 6 -19.10 20.93 -1.22
C THR A 6 -18.58 22.23 -0.60
N GLY A 7 -18.47 22.26 0.72
CA GLY A 7 -17.60 23.23 1.38
C GLY A 7 -16.18 22.81 1.09
N ASP A 8 -15.52 23.46 0.13
CA ASP A 8 -14.14 23.16 -0.24
C ASP A 8 -13.22 23.66 0.89
N ALA A 9 -12.83 22.76 1.79
CA ALA A 9 -11.75 23.01 2.73
C ALA A 9 -10.44 23.16 1.95
N SER A 10 -9.68 24.21 2.25
CA SER A 10 -8.34 24.40 1.69
C SER A 10 -7.40 23.26 2.12
N PRO A 11 -6.32 22.98 1.35
CA PRO A 11 -5.36 21.95 1.73
C PRO A 11 -4.80 22.13 3.15
N THR A 12 -4.59 23.37 3.58
CA THR A 12 -4.14 23.67 4.95
C THR A 12 -5.19 23.28 5.99
N GLU A 13 -6.46 23.67 5.80
CA GLU A 13 -7.55 23.29 6.70
C GLU A 13 -7.72 21.77 6.78
N LEU A 14 -7.53 21.04 5.67
CA LEU A 14 -7.55 19.58 5.67
C LEU A 14 -6.40 18.98 6.49
N LEU A 15 -5.19 19.51 6.32
CA LEU A 15 -4.03 19.05 7.09
C LEU A 15 -4.18 19.36 8.59
N GLU A 16 -4.74 20.52 8.95
CA GLU A 16 -5.05 20.86 10.35
C GLU A 16 -6.09 19.88 10.93
N HIS A 17 -7.21 19.64 10.24
CA HIS A 17 -8.25 18.71 10.71
C HIS A 17 -7.78 17.26 10.84
N LEU A 18 -6.81 16.85 10.02
CA LEU A 18 -6.21 15.51 10.08
C LEU A 18 -5.06 15.42 11.10
N ASN A 19 -4.77 16.47 11.86
CA ASN A 19 -3.61 16.57 12.77
C ASN A 19 -2.27 16.30 12.07
N LEU A 20 -2.16 16.75 10.81
CA LEU A 20 -0.98 16.65 9.96
C LEU A 20 -0.17 17.97 9.95
N LEU A 21 -0.47 18.88 10.86
CA LEU A 21 0.31 20.07 11.14
C LEU A 21 0.58 20.14 12.64
N ASP A 22 1.82 20.44 12.99
CA ASP A 22 2.26 20.70 14.36
C ASP A 22 2.91 22.09 14.39
N ASP A 23 2.31 23.06 15.09
CA ASP A 23 2.72 24.48 15.10
C ASP A 23 2.99 25.06 13.69
N ARG A 24 2.10 24.78 12.73
CA ARG A 24 2.21 25.15 11.30
C ARG A 24 3.37 24.49 10.54
N ARG A 25 4.03 23.50 11.13
CA ARG A 25 5.05 22.67 10.47
C ARG A 25 4.43 21.35 10.04
N LEU A 26 4.85 20.85 8.88
CA LEU A 26 4.41 19.55 8.40
C LEU A 26 4.99 18.45 9.29
N THR A 27 4.15 17.49 9.66
CA THR A 27 4.60 16.30 10.40
C THR A 27 5.24 15.26 9.48
N ASN A 28 5.92 14.28 10.06
CA ASN A 28 6.41 13.11 9.32
C ASN A 28 5.26 12.39 8.59
N ALA A 29 4.09 12.26 9.23
CA ALA A 29 2.91 11.64 8.60
C ALA A 29 2.48 12.41 7.34
N THR A 30 2.54 13.73 7.36
CA THR A 30 2.22 14.57 6.19
C THR A 30 3.17 14.30 5.02
N VAL A 31 4.46 14.16 5.33
CA VAL A 31 5.48 13.82 4.35
C VAL A 31 5.26 12.41 3.80
N LEU A 32 4.94 11.44 4.66
CA LEU A 32 4.68 10.05 4.27
C LEU A 32 3.42 9.90 3.39
N LEU A 33 2.35 10.64 3.71
CA LEU A 33 1.06 10.53 3.04
C LEU A 33 1.02 11.32 1.72
N PHE A 34 1.64 12.50 1.67
CA PHE A 34 1.44 13.46 0.57
C PHE A 34 2.73 14.06 0.00
N GLY A 35 3.89 13.69 0.53
CA GLY A 35 5.17 14.19 0.02
C GLY A 35 5.45 13.68 -1.40
N LYS A 36 5.93 14.56 -2.28
CA LYS A 36 6.36 14.16 -3.64
C LYS A 36 7.54 13.19 -3.64
N GLN A 37 8.42 13.32 -2.65
CA GLN A 37 9.61 12.48 -2.48
C GLN A 37 9.86 12.23 -0.97
N PRO A 38 9.01 11.43 -0.29
CA PRO A 38 9.05 11.28 1.18
C PRO A 38 10.42 10.83 1.69
N GLN A 39 11.10 9.99 0.90
CA GLN A 39 12.41 9.42 1.22
C GLN A 39 13.54 10.45 1.32
N ARG A 40 13.34 11.70 0.89
CA ARG A 40 14.30 12.78 1.14
C ARG A 40 14.38 13.19 2.61
N PHE A 41 13.31 12.96 3.36
CA PHE A 41 13.22 13.28 4.79
C PHE A 41 13.20 12.00 5.63
N LEU A 42 12.59 10.94 5.12
CA LEU A 42 12.44 9.64 5.79
C LEU A 42 13.04 8.54 4.91
N ILE A 43 14.38 8.48 4.86
CA ILE A 43 15.16 7.61 3.97
C ILE A 43 14.73 6.13 4.09
N SER A 44 14.41 5.71 5.31
CA SER A 44 13.99 4.35 5.62
C SER A 44 12.61 4.00 5.07
N SER A 45 11.78 4.96 4.67
CA SER A 45 10.41 4.75 4.17
C SER A 45 10.39 4.11 2.77
N GLU A 46 10.81 2.86 2.68
CA GLU A 46 10.73 1.99 1.50
C GLU A 46 10.17 0.63 1.90
N ILE A 47 9.59 -0.09 0.93
CA ILE A 47 9.19 -1.50 1.09
C ILE A 47 10.04 -2.36 0.17
N LYS A 48 10.56 -3.46 0.71
CA LYS A 48 11.33 -4.47 -0.01
C LYS A 48 10.50 -5.74 -0.08
N CYS A 49 10.11 -6.12 -1.28
CA CYS A 49 9.37 -7.34 -1.53
C CYS A 49 10.32 -8.41 -2.10
N ALA A 50 10.34 -9.58 -1.47
CA ALA A 50 11.14 -10.72 -1.89
C ALA A 50 10.28 -11.98 -1.92
N HIS A 51 10.39 -12.77 -2.99
CA HIS A 51 9.71 -14.06 -3.12
C HIS A 51 10.74 -15.16 -3.31
N PHE A 52 10.63 -16.23 -2.51
CA PHE A 52 11.52 -17.38 -2.48
C PHE A 52 10.75 -18.66 -2.86
N HIS A 53 11.45 -19.62 -3.46
CA HIS A 53 10.89 -20.95 -3.65
C HIS A 53 11.14 -21.77 -2.39
N GLY A 54 10.07 -22.07 -1.64
CA GLY A 54 10.15 -22.78 -0.36
C GLY A 54 10.15 -21.84 0.84
N MET A 55 10.53 -22.38 1.99
CA MET A 55 10.41 -21.69 3.30
C MET A 55 11.73 -21.06 3.77
N GLU A 56 12.83 -21.30 3.06
CA GLU A 56 14.15 -20.80 3.44
C GLU A 56 14.56 -19.57 2.64
N VAL A 57 15.23 -18.64 3.31
CA VAL A 57 15.85 -17.48 2.67
C VAL A 57 17.13 -17.95 1.97
N ALA A 58 17.06 -18.12 0.65
CA ALA A 58 18.19 -18.52 -0.17
C ALA A 58 18.55 -17.46 -1.22
N LYS A 59 19.84 -17.37 -1.55
CA LYS A 59 20.31 -16.64 -2.74
C LYS A 59 20.53 -17.63 -3.89
N PRO A 60 20.29 -17.23 -5.15
CA PRO A 60 19.79 -15.92 -5.59
C PRO A 60 18.30 -15.73 -5.26
N ILE A 61 17.88 -14.49 -4.99
CA ILE A 61 16.47 -14.17 -4.72
C ILE A 61 15.70 -14.15 -6.06
N PRO A 62 14.76 -15.07 -6.31
CA PRO A 62 14.08 -15.19 -7.61
C PRO A 62 13.30 -13.95 -8.04
N SER A 63 12.70 -13.23 -7.10
CA SER A 63 12.03 -11.97 -7.36
C SER A 63 12.26 -11.03 -6.19
N TYR A 64 12.85 -9.87 -6.48
CA TYR A 64 13.16 -8.85 -5.49
C TYR A 64 12.84 -7.48 -6.07
N GLN A 65 12.01 -6.70 -5.39
CA GLN A 65 11.62 -5.35 -5.80
C GLN A 65 11.71 -4.40 -4.60
N VAL A 66 12.15 -3.17 -4.86
CA VAL A 66 12.21 -2.10 -3.86
C VAL A 66 11.32 -0.97 -4.33
N TYR A 67 10.36 -0.60 -3.50
CA TYR A 67 9.39 0.45 -3.78
C TYR A 67 9.65 1.68 -2.92
N LYS A 68 9.43 2.85 -3.52
CA LYS A 68 9.53 4.19 -2.92
C LYS A 68 8.35 5.02 -3.40
N GLY A 69 7.98 6.03 -2.63
CA GLY A 69 6.79 6.85 -2.85
C GLY A 69 6.11 7.22 -1.53
N THR A 70 4.87 7.67 -1.60
CA THR A 70 4.00 7.81 -0.44
C THR A 70 3.67 6.45 0.17
N VAL A 71 3.19 6.42 1.41
CA VAL A 71 2.75 5.16 2.01
C VAL A 71 1.60 4.49 1.23
N PHE A 72 0.80 5.26 0.49
CA PHE A 72 -0.19 4.71 -0.43
C PHE A 72 0.47 3.97 -1.60
N ASP A 73 1.42 4.61 -2.27
CA ASP A 73 2.18 3.99 -3.37
C ASP A 73 2.89 2.71 -2.91
N LEU A 74 3.44 2.74 -1.69
CA LEU A 74 4.12 1.60 -1.08
C LEU A 74 3.16 0.42 -0.81
N VAL A 75 1.98 0.69 -0.25
CA VAL A 75 0.95 -0.34 0.01
C VAL A 75 0.48 -0.95 -1.31
N ASP A 76 0.11 -0.12 -2.29
CA ASP A 76 -0.42 -0.58 -3.58
C ASP A 76 0.61 -1.46 -4.30
N ALA A 77 1.86 -1.01 -4.39
CA ALA A 77 2.93 -1.77 -5.04
C ALA A 77 3.25 -3.09 -4.32
N ALA A 78 3.20 -3.10 -2.98
CA ALA A 78 3.43 -4.30 -2.20
C ALA A 78 2.29 -5.32 -2.33
N VAL A 79 1.04 -4.86 -2.34
CA VAL A 79 -0.14 -5.71 -2.60
C VAL A 79 -0.03 -6.33 -3.98
N ASP A 80 0.24 -5.54 -5.01
CA ASP A 80 0.39 -6.02 -6.38
C ASP A 80 1.54 -7.01 -6.52
N PHE A 81 2.67 -6.77 -5.83
CA PHE A 81 3.76 -7.74 -5.77
C PHE A 81 3.27 -9.08 -5.22
N VAL A 82 2.60 -9.11 -4.07
CA VAL A 82 2.14 -10.36 -3.45
C VAL A 82 1.13 -11.07 -4.36
N LEU A 83 0.13 -10.35 -4.88
CA LEU A 83 -0.87 -10.91 -5.80
C LEU A 83 -0.24 -11.46 -7.09
N SER A 84 0.89 -10.92 -7.54
CA SER A 84 1.63 -11.43 -8.70
C SER A 84 2.42 -12.72 -8.43
N LYS A 85 2.57 -13.11 -7.16
CA LYS A 85 3.38 -14.27 -6.74
C LYS A 85 2.55 -15.41 -6.15
N ILE A 86 1.44 -15.10 -5.50
CA ILE A 86 0.55 -16.12 -4.93
C ILE A 86 -0.26 -16.83 -6.00
N ALA A 87 -0.71 -18.05 -5.71
CA ALA A 87 -1.48 -18.85 -6.65
C ALA A 87 -2.86 -18.22 -6.96
N LEU A 88 -3.24 -18.27 -8.24
CA LEU A 88 -4.56 -17.87 -8.73
C LEU A 88 -5.24 -19.09 -9.36
N SER A 89 -6.30 -19.57 -8.72
CA SER A 89 -7.10 -20.69 -9.22
C SER A 89 -8.13 -20.21 -10.24
N VAL A 90 -8.32 -21.00 -11.30
CA VAL A 90 -9.33 -20.79 -12.33
C VAL A 90 -10.20 -22.05 -12.39
N GLY A 91 -11.48 -21.91 -12.07
CA GLY A 91 -12.42 -23.03 -12.06
C GLY A 91 -12.90 -23.43 -13.46
N THR A 92 -13.78 -24.43 -13.51
CA THR A 92 -14.43 -24.86 -14.75
C THR A 92 -15.62 -23.95 -15.10
N ARG A 93 -16.03 -23.97 -16.38
CA ARG A 93 -17.17 -23.19 -16.90
C ARG A 93 -18.53 -23.88 -16.67
N GLU A 94 -18.65 -24.69 -15.63
CA GLU A 94 -19.87 -25.48 -15.37
C GLU A 94 -21.08 -24.61 -15.01
N ALA A 95 -20.85 -23.48 -14.33
CA ALA A 95 -21.90 -22.54 -13.92
C ALA A 95 -22.20 -21.44 -14.95
N GLY A 96 -21.48 -21.39 -16.09
CA GLY A 96 -21.67 -20.37 -17.13
C GLY A 96 -20.40 -20.02 -17.90
N PRO A 97 -20.48 -19.01 -18.79
CA PRO A 97 -19.37 -18.65 -19.68
C PRO A 97 -18.14 -18.08 -18.94
N GLN A 98 -18.32 -17.57 -17.72
CA GLN A 98 -17.23 -17.07 -16.89
C GLN A 98 -16.77 -18.15 -15.91
N ALA A 99 -15.49 -18.50 -15.99
CA ALA A 99 -14.85 -19.35 -14.99
C ALA A 99 -14.58 -18.54 -13.72
N PRO A 100 -14.87 -19.07 -12.52
CA PRO A 100 -14.55 -18.37 -11.29
C PRO A 100 -13.03 -18.28 -11.13
N VAL A 101 -12.54 -17.09 -10.78
CA VAL A 101 -11.12 -16.82 -10.52
C VAL A 101 -10.96 -16.48 -9.06
N ARG A 102 -10.06 -17.18 -8.35
CA ARG A 102 -9.86 -16.99 -6.91
C ARG A 102 -8.40 -17.12 -6.52
N TYR A 103 -7.87 -16.08 -5.88
CA TYR A 103 -6.55 -16.12 -5.25
C TYR A 103 -6.54 -17.08 -4.05
N GLU A 104 -5.40 -17.72 -3.79
CA GLU A 104 -5.23 -18.57 -2.60
C GLU A 104 -5.45 -17.82 -1.29
N ILE A 105 -5.05 -16.53 -1.25
CA ILE A 105 -5.34 -15.60 -0.16
C ILE A 105 -6.17 -14.45 -0.76
N PRO A 106 -7.34 -14.09 -0.18
CA PRO A 106 -8.14 -12.96 -0.65
C PRO A 106 -7.32 -11.66 -0.68
N LYS A 107 -7.56 -10.82 -1.70
CA LYS A 107 -6.85 -9.54 -1.87
C LYS A 107 -6.99 -8.66 -0.63
N GLU A 108 -8.16 -8.64 -0.01
CA GLU A 108 -8.48 -7.81 1.15
C GLU A 108 -7.63 -8.22 2.37
N VAL A 109 -7.38 -9.53 2.53
CA VAL A 109 -6.54 -10.06 3.61
C VAL A 109 -5.07 -9.68 3.39
N VAL A 110 -4.58 -9.78 2.15
CA VAL A 110 -3.23 -9.33 1.79
C VAL A 110 -3.06 -7.83 2.03
N ALA A 111 -4.04 -7.03 1.57
CA ALA A 111 -4.04 -5.59 1.75
C ALA A 111 -4.03 -5.18 3.22
N GLU A 112 -4.92 -5.74 4.03
CA GLU A 112 -5.00 -5.44 5.47
C GLU A 112 -3.70 -5.79 6.21
N ALA A 113 -3.09 -6.94 5.90
CA ALA A 113 -1.82 -7.34 6.51
C ALA A 113 -0.69 -6.34 6.18
N ILE A 114 -0.63 -5.87 4.93
CA ILE A 114 0.37 -4.88 4.49
C ILE A 114 0.08 -3.51 5.09
N VAL A 115 -1.17 -3.06 5.08
CA VAL A 115 -1.59 -1.79 5.69
C VAL A 115 -1.22 -1.75 7.17
N ASN A 116 -1.50 -2.82 7.91
CA ASN A 116 -1.14 -2.90 9.32
C ASN A 116 0.37 -2.86 9.54
N ALA A 117 1.16 -3.56 8.71
CA ALA A 117 2.61 -3.52 8.79
C ALA A 117 3.17 -2.10 8.49
N VAL A 118 2.58 -1.38 7.54
CA VAL A 118 2.97 0.00 7.20
C VAL A 118 2.53 0.98 8.29
N ALA A 119 1.30 0.89 8.78
CA ALA A 119 0.75 1.79 9.78
C ALA A 119 1.46 1.69 11.14
N HIS A 120 1.90 0.49 11.52
CA HIS A 120 2.59 0.23 12.78
C HIS A 120 4.11 0.20 12.68
N ARG A 121 4.65 0.54 11.51
CA ARG A 121 6.09 0.61 11.32
C ARG A 121 6.71 1.74 12.16
N ASP A 122 7.91 1.48 12.67
CA ASP A 122 8.76 2.52 13.23
C ASP A 122 9.40 3.36 12.11
N TYR A 123 9.08 4.66 12.13
CA TYR A 123 9.56 5.68 11.18
C TYR A 123 10.50 6.70 11.84
N THR A 124 10.99 6.42 13.05
CA THR A 124 11.97 7.26 13.74
C THR A 124 13.38 7.16 13.15
#